data_AF-A0A538GU20-F1
#
_entry.id   AF-A0A538GU20-F1
#
_cell.length_a   1.000
_cell.length_b   1.000
_cell.length_c   1.000
_cell.angle_alpha   90.00
_cell.angle_beta   90.00
_cell.angle_gamma   90.00
#
_symmetry.space_group_name_H-M   'P 1'
#
loop_
_entity.id
_entity.type
_entity.pdbx_description
1 polymer ?
#
loop_
_entity_poly.entity_id
_entity_poly.type
_entity_poly.pdbx_seq_one_letter_code
_entity_poly.pdbx_strand_id
1 'polypeptide(L)' 'MGSEGHQAESSAAEIVFRDVTKRYPGRSAPAVDNLSLRIPAGEICVLVGPSGGG' A
#
# COMPACT_ATOMS: atom_id res chain seq x y z
N MET A 1 26.95 21.09 20.05
CA MET A 1 26.02 21.45 18.95
C MET A 1 25.27 20.18 18.59
N GLY A 2 23.94 20.20 18.76
CA GLY A 2 23.11 19.01 18.88
C GLY A 2 22.98 18.22 17.59
N SER A 3 23.07 16.90 17.70
CA SER A 3 22.58 15.96 16.71
C SER A 3 21.07 15.82 16.89
N GLU A 4 20.29 16.44 16.01
CA GLU A 4 18.85 16.19 15.91
C GLU A 4 18.64 14.79 15.33
N GLY A 5 18.48 13.81 16.21
CA GLY A 5 17.95 12.51 15.85
C GLY A 5 16.55 12.69 15.29
N HIS A 6 16.28 12.10 14.12
CA HIS A 6 14.94 12.01 13.55
C HIS A 6 14.12 11.05 14.43
N GLN A 7 13.65 11.55 15.58
CA GLN A 7 12.62 10.86 16.35
C GLN A 7 11.32 11.08 15.61
N ALA A 8 11.10 10.29 14.56
CA ALA A 8 9.77 10.12 14.02
C ALA A 8 8.96 9.43 15.11
N GLU A 9 8.22 10.21 15.90
CA GLU A 9 7.02 9.68 16.55
C GLU A 9 6.28 8.91 15.45
N SER A 10 6.21 7.59 15.58
CA SER A 10 5.55 6.75 14.58
C SER A 10 4.04 6.93 14.78
N SER A 11 3.53 8.10 14.38
CA SER A 11 2.11 8.37 14.28
C SER A 11 1.57 7.50 13.15
N ALA A 12 0.46 6.81 13.40
CA ALA A 12 -0.17 6.02 12.36
C ALA A 12 -0.60 6.94 11.20
N ALA A 13 -0.32 6.52 9.97
CA ALA A 13 -0.68 7.25 8.77
C ALA A 13 -1.84 6.56 8.04
N GLU A 14 -2.67 7.35 7.37
CA GLU A 14 -3.67 6.83 6.44
C GLU A 14 -3.00 6.35 5.14
N ILE A 15 -3.46 5.23 4.59
CA ILE A 15 -3.01 4.70 3.30
C ILE A 15 -4.18 4.77 2.31
N VAL A 16 -3.96 5.38 1.14
CA VAL A 16 -4.98 5.50 0.10
C VAL A 16 -4.41 5.06 -1.26
N PHE A 17 -5.04 4.07 -1.87
CA PHE A 17 -4.91 3.70 -3.27
C PHE A 17 -6.09 4.30 -4.06
N ARG A 18 -5.80 4.95 -5.18
CA ARG A 18 -6.82 5.49 -6.11
C ARG A 18 -6.53 4.96 -7.50
N ASP A 19 -7.43 4.12 -8.01
CA ASP A 19 -7.42 3.59 -9.37
C ASP A 19 -6.05 3.02 -9.77
N VAL A 20 -5.44 2.24 -8.87
CA VAL A 20 -4.08 1.73 -9.04
C VAL A 20 -4.09 0.43 -9.83
N THR A 21 -3.35 0.40 -10.93
CA THR A 21 -3.10 -0.81 -11.73
C THR A 21 -1.63 -1.21 -11.63
N LYS A 22 -1.36 -2.46 -11.23
CA LYS A 22 -0.02 -3.06 -11.18
C LYS A 22 0.17 -4.00 -12.38
N ARG A 23 1.24 -3.77 -13.15
CA ARG A 23 1.65 -4.64 -14.26
C ARG A 23 3.10 -5.08 -14.06
N TYR A 24 3.38 -6.34 -14.38
CA TYR A 24 4.74 -6.85 -14.46
C TYR A 24 5.26 -6.80 -15.90
N PRO A 25 6.56 -6.53 -16.13
CA PRO A 25 7.16 -6.58 -17.46
C PRO A 25 6.91 -7.93 -18.14
N GLY A 26 6.54 -7.90 -19.43
CA GLY A 26 6.28 -9.11 -20.22
C GLY A 26 4.92 -9.77 -20.00
N ARG A 27 4.08 -9.28 -19.08
CA ARG A 27 2.70 -9.74 -18.90
C ARG A 27 1.73 -8.81 -19.64
N SER A 28 0.87 -9.39 -20.47
CA SER A 28 -0.20 -8.65 -21.17
C SER A 28 -1.33 -8.22 -20.22
N ALA A 29 -1.74 -9.11 -19.31
CA ALA A 29 -2.76 -8.82 -18.31
C ALA A 29 -2.17 -8.12 -17.07
N PRO A 30 -2.85 -7.11 -16.50
CA PRO A 30 -2.48 -6.55 -15.20
C PRO A 30 -2.60 -7.60 -14.09
N ALA A 31 -1.73 -7.48 -13.09
CA ALA A 31 -1.76 -8.32 -11.90
C ALA A 31 -2.81 -7.82 -10.91
N VAL A 32 -2.89 -6.51 -10.75
CA VAL A 32 -3.99 -5.81 -10.08
C VAL A 32 -4.50 -4.74 -11.04
N ASP A 33 -5.81 -4.65 -11.21
CA ASP A 33 -6.43 -3.65 -12.09
C ASP A 33 -7.40 -2.75 -11.32
N ASN A 34 -7.22 -1.43 -11.47
CA ASN A 34 -8.06 -0.38 -10.91
C ASN A 34 -8.38 -0.52 -9.41
N LEU A 35 -7.38 -0.79 -8.58
CA LEU A 35 -7.53 -0.90 -7.14
C LEU A 35 -7.72 0.47 -6.47
N SER A 36 -8.86 0.64 -5.83
CA SER A 36 -9.17 1.76 -4.95
C SER A 36 -9.43 1.25 -3.54
N LEU A 37 -8.57 1.64 -2.58
CA LEU A 37 -8.58 1.17 -1.20
C LEU A 37 -8.20 2.31 -0.26
N ARG A 38 -8.85 2.39 0.90
CA ARG A 38 -8.51 3.32 1.98
C ARG A 38 -8.34 2.55 3.27
N ILE A 39 -7.20 2.73 3.93
CA ILE A 39 -6.89 2.14 5.24
C ILE A 39 -6.66 3.31 6.20
N PRO A 40 -7.57 3.56 7.16
CA PRO A 40 -7.42 4.62 8.15
C PRO A 40 -6.17 4.45 9.02
N ALA A 41 -5.69 5.56 9.57
CA ALA A 41 -4.56 5.54 10.50
C ALA A 41 -4.89 4.66 11.73
N GLY A 42 -4.04 3.67 12.00
CA GLY A 42 -4.14 2.79 13.16
C GLY A 42 -5.01 1.55 12.91
N GLU A 43 -5.55 1.37 11.71
CA GLU A 43 -6.29 0.18 11.34
C GLU A 43 -5.43 -0.90 10.69
N ILE A 44 -5.84 -2.15 10.88
CA ILE A 44 -5.22 -3.33 10.28
C ILE A 44 -6.10 -3.79 9.11
N CYS A 45 -5.54 -3.79 7.90
CA CYS A 45 -6.18 -4.34 6.72
C CYS A 45 -5.46 -5.64 6.31
N VAL A 46 -6.22 -6.72 6.14
CA VAL A 46 -5.69 -8.01 5.67
C VAL A 46 -6.24 -8.29 4.27
N LEU A 47 -5.32 -8.48 3.32
CA LEU A 47 -5.66 -8.85 1.94
C LEU A 47 -5.61 -10.39 1.82
N VAL A 48 -6.71 -10.98 1.37
CA VAL A 48 -6.85 -12.44 1.19
C VAL A 48 -7.27 -12.77 -0.22
N GLY A 49 -6.81 -13.92 -0.74
CA GLY A 49 -7.15 -14.38 -2.08
C GLY A 49 -6.47 -15.69 -2.45
N PRO A 50 -6.89 -16.32 -3.56
CA PRO A 50 -6.22 -17.50 -4.11
C PRO A 50 -4.81 -17.16 -4.59
N SER A 51 -3.98 -18.19 -4.79
CA SER A 51 -2.64 -18.03 -5.36
C SER A 51 -2.72 -17.29 -6.71
N GLY A 52 -1.99 -16.17 -6.82
CA GLY A 52 -1.97 -15.33 -8.02
C GLY A 52 -3.15 -14.35 -8.17
N GLY A 53 -3.94 -14.12 -7.11
CA GLY A 53 -5.06 -13.16 -7.10
C GLY A 53 -4.66 -11.67 -7.10
N GLY A 54 -3.36 -11.36 -7.08
CA GLY A 54 -2.80 -10.01 -7.15
C GLY A 54 -1.33 -10.02 -7.58
#